data_AF-A0A433QSE1-F1
#
_entry.id   AF-A0A433QSE1-F1
#
_cell.length_a   1.000
_cell.length_b   1.000
_cell.length_c   1.000
_cell.angle_alpha   90.00
_cell.angle_beta   90.00
_cell.angle_gamma   90.00
#
_symmetry.space_group_name_H-M   'P 1'
#
loop_
_entity.id
_entity.type
_entity.pdbx_description
1 polymer ?
#
loop_
_entity_poly.entity_id
_entity_poly.type
_entity_poly.pdbx_seq_one_letter_code
_entity_poly.pdbx_strand_id
1 'polypeptide(L)'
;MFYPSRNITEAKNTQDWRGDNNKRAFLGSATFMEDPCGIAHRPMHAVALSLEEVKVVRYLSMDDKPAEHVLGVGPHKDYSFLTILMQDDDVGGLQVQTADGKWIVRCNSNPNTFIVNIGEAFERLIQCCYVATTHRILNNTTGRDRISIPIFFNPATDAQIPHVRIPNYILRQVPANVLLQDPIYGISAFKGLARSHMNEFERWYATGEDGIVKRREV
;
A
#
# COMPACT_ATOMS: atom_id res chain seq x y z
N MET A 1 -24.24 -10.85 -12.47
CA MET A 1 -24.34 -9.44 -12.06
C MET A 1 -23.16 -8.72 -12.70
N PHE A 2 -23.38 -8.04 -13.82
CA PHE A 2 -22.31 -7.33 -14.55
C PHE A 2 -22.09 -5.98 -13.87
N TYR A 3 -20.91 -5.76 -13.27
CA TYR A 3 -20.53 -4.44 -12.79
C TYR A 3 -20.25 -3.53 -14.00
N PRO A 4 -20.83 -2.32 -14.07
CA PRO A 4 -20.49 -1.36 -15.12
C PRO A 4 -19.01 -0.96 -15.02
N SER A 5 -18.43 -0.60 -16.17
CA SER A 5 -17.02 -0.21 -16.33
C SER A 5 -16.62 0.86 -15.30
N ARG A 6 -15.68 0.52 -14.40
CA ARG A 6 -15.07 1.45 -13.44
C ARG A 6 -13.76 1.99 -13.99
N ASN A 7 -13.47 3.27 -13.76
CA ASN A 7 -12.21 3.90 -14.14
C ASN A 7 -11.14 3.66 -13.06
N ILE A 8 -9.86 3.73 -13.41
CA ILE A 8 -8.77 3.64 -12.41
C ILE A 8 -8.45 5.06 -11.93
N THR A 9 -8.54 5.30 -10.61
CA THR A 9 -7.99 6.49 -9.95
C THR A 9 -6.72 6.07 -9.22
N GLU A 10 -5.58 6.58 -9.65
CA GLU A 10 -4.33 6.31 -8.97
C GLU A 10 -4.35 6.96 -7.57
N ALA A 11 -4.11 6.19 -6.50
CA ALA A 11 -3.61 6.82 -5.27
C ALA A 11 -2.18 7.20 -5.57
N LYS A 12 -1.98 8.48 -5.87
CA LYS A 12 -0.66 9.00 -6.23
C LYS A 12 0.37 8.58 -5.20
N ASN A 13 1.39 7.84 -5.66
CA ASN A 13 2.67 7.81 -4.98
C ASN A 13 3.18 9.24 -4.97
N THR A 14 3.03 9.93 -3.84
CA THR A 14 3.49 11.31 -3.69
C THR A 14 5.00 11.32 -3.51
N GLN A 15 5.73 11.03 -4.58
CA GLN A 15 7.09 11.50 -4.77
C GLN A 15 7.07 12.49 -5.92
N ASP A 16 7.21 13.76 -5.56
CA ASP A 16 7.34 14.85 -6.51
C ASP A 16 8.71 14.71 -7.18
N TRP A 17 8.72 14.20 -8.41
CA TRP A 17 9.95 14.03 -9.19
C TRP A 17 10.13 15.17 -10.19
N ARG A 18 9.88 16.42 -9.78
CA ARG A 18 10.31 17.61 -10.53
C ARG A 18 10.75 18.68 -9.55
N GLY A 19 11.99 19.15 -9.69
CA GLY A 19 12.57 20.23 -8.91
C GLY A 19 11.96 21.61 -9.17
N ASP A 20 10.65 21.69 -9.41
CA ASP A 20 9.92 22.92 -9.64
C ASP A 20 8.85 23.12 -8.56
N ASN A 21 8.86 24.30 -7.95
CA ASN A 21 8.04 24.74 -6.80
C ASN A 21 6.51 24.78 -7.02
N ASN A 22 5.94 23.98 -7.93
CA ASN A 22 4.51 23.98 -8.24
C ASN A 22 3.76 22.81 -7.61
N LYS A 23 3.37 23.00 -6.35
CA LYS A 23 2.41 22.16 -5.60
C LYS A 23 1.08 22.08 -6.34
N ARG A 24 0.82 21.01 -7.10
CA ARG A 24 -0.52 20.69 -7.62
C ARG A 24 -0.80 19.19 -7.53
N ALA A 25 -1.69 18.82 -6.61
CA ALA A 25 -2.35 17.51 -6.62
C ALA A 25 -3.27 17.42 -7.85
N PHE A 26 -2.76 16.89 -8.96
CA PHE A 26 -3.57 16.63 -10.15
C PHE A 26 -4.58 15.51 -9.84
N LEU A 27 -5.87 15.76 -10.06
CA LEU A 27 -6.96 14.79 -9.96
C LEU A 27 -7.34 14.46 -11.40
N GLY A 28 -6.97 13.27 -11.88
CA GLY A 28 -7.15 12.89 -13.28
C GLY A 28 -7.16 11.38 -13.48
N SER A 29 -8.02 10.93 -14.39
CA SER A 29 -8.14 9.56 -14.89
C SER A 29 -6.80 9.00 -15.37
N ALA A 30 -6.57 7.71 -15.12
CA ALA A 30 -5.45 6.88 -15.56
C ALA A 30 -4.63 7.47 -16.72
N THR A 31 -3.53 8.12 -16.36
CA THR A 31 -2.38 8.24 -17.25
C THR A 31 -1.43 7.16 -16.77
N PHE A 32 -0.99 6.28 -17.67
CA PHE A 32 0.04 5.28 -17.37
C PHE A 32 1.15 5.92 -16.53
N MET A 33 1.61 5.23 -15.47
CA MET A 33 2.85 5.58 -14.78
C MET A 33 3.87 5.89 -15.87
N GLU A 34 4.35 7.14 -15.96
CA GLU A 34 5.47 7.45 -16.86
C GLU A 34 6.54 6.38 -16.55
N ASP A 35 7.19 5.81 -17.56
CA ASP A 35 8.18 4.74 -17.39
C ASP A 35 9.61 5.31 -17.46
N PRO A 36 10.02 6.24 -16.56
CA PRO A 36 11.36 6.81 -16.61
C PRO A 36 12.41 5.72 -16.35
N CYS A 37 12.01 4.65 -15.66
CA CYS A 37 12.85 3.51 -15.31
C CYS A 37 12.97 2.46 -16.43
N GLY A 38 12.19 2.55 -17.51
CA GLY A 38 12.24 1.63 -18.65
C GLY A 38 11.81 0.19 -18.32
N ILE A 39 10.94 0.03 -17.33
CA ILE A 39 10.44 -1.25 -16.80
C ILE A 39 9.30 -1.79 -17.65
N ALA A 40 8.45 -0.93 -18.23
CA ALA A 40 7.23 -1.33 -18.93
C ALA A 40 7.49 -2.18 -20.19
N HIS A 41 8.68 -2.07 -20.78
CA HIS A 41 9.08 -2.84 -21.97
C HIS A 41 9.85 -4.13 -21.67
N ARG A 42 9.98 -4.52 -20.39
CA ARG A 42 10.72 -5.72 -20.00
C ARG A 42 9.80 -6.79 -19.44
N PRO A 43 9.98 -8.07 -19.81
CA PRO A 43 9.21 -9.14 -19.23
C PRO A 43 9.44 -9.16 -17.71
N MET A 44 8.39 -8.89 -16.92
CA MET A 44 8.39 -9.08 -15.46
C MET A 44 8.30 -10.57 -15.09
N HIS A 45 9.10 -11.42 -15.73
CA HIS A 45 9.25 -12.84 -15.35
C HIS A 45 10.02 -12.99 -14.03
N ALA A 46 10.62 -11.89 -13.54
CA ALA A 46 11.49 -11.86 -12.38
C ALA A 46 10.77 -11.93 -11.02
N VAL A 47 9.46 -11.67 -11.00
CA VAL A 47 8.62 -11.80 -9.80
C VAL A 47 7.37 -12.57 -10.21
N ALA A 48 7.40 -13.89 -10.05
CA ALA A 48 6.20 -14.69 -10.21
C ALA A 48 5.21 -14.30 -9.10
N LEU A 49 4.19 -13.53 -9.47
CA LEU A 49 3.02 -13.31 -8.62
C LEU A 49 2.28 -14.64 -8.55
N SER A 50 2.17 -15.20 -7.36
CA SER A 50 1.63 -16.55 -7.17
C SER A 50 0.46 -16.58 -6.21
N LEU A 51 0.26 -15.50 -5.44
CA LEU A 51 -0.77 -15.41 -4.41
C LEU A 51 -1.62 -14.16 -4.66
N GLU A 52 -2.89 -14.39 -4.99
CA GLU A 52 -3.92 -13.36 -4.99
C GLU A 52 -4.68 -13.46 -3.68
N GLU A 53 -4.65 -12.41 -2.87
CA GLU A 53 -5.41 -12.34 -1.62
C GLU A 53 -6.51 -11.31 -1.75
N VAL A 54 -7.74 -11.72 -1.47
CA VAL A 54 -8.90 -10.82 -1.43
C VAL A 54 -9.41 -10.74 -0.01
N LYS A 55 -9.56 -9.52 0.51
CA LYS A 55 -10.26 -9.28 1.77
C LYS A 55 -11.57 -8.58 1.51
N VAL A 56 -12.60 -8.91 2.28
CA VAL A 56 -13.80 -8.09 2.40
C VAL A 56 -13.80 -7.52 3.81
N VAL A 57 -13.65 -6.20 3.91
CA VAL A 57 -13.48 -5.53 5.20
C VAL A 57 -14.64 -4.57 5.41
N ARG A 58 -15.31 -4.71 6.55
CA ARG A 58 -16.39 -3.84 7.01
C ARG A 58 -15.89 -3.03 8.20
N TYR A 59 -16.01 -1.71 8.11
CA TYR A 59 -15.71 -0.77 9.18
C TYR A 59 -17.02 -0.18 9.68
N LEU A 60 -17.33 -0.44 10.95
CA LEU A 60 -18.58 0.02 11.55
C LEU A 60 -18.57 1.54 11.70
N SER A 61 -19.73 2.17 11.43
CA SER A 61 -19.98 3.54 11.85
C SER A 61 -19.98 3.60 13.37
N MET A 62 -19.36 4.63 13.93
CA MET A 62 -19.35 4.88 15.37
C MET A 62 -20.31 6.02 15.70
N ASP A 63 -21.25 5.78 16.61
CA ASP A 63 -22.38 6.71 16.80
C ASP A 63 -22.08 7.93 17.70
N ASP A 64 -20.99 7.97 18.47
CA ASP A 64 -20.80 9.05 19.48
C ASP A 64 -19.34 9.37 19.86
N LYS A 65 -18.35 8.86 19.11
CA LYS A 65 -16.93 9.19 19.36
C LYS A 65 -16.41 10.05 18.22
N PRO A 66 -15.53 11.05 18.46
CA PRO A 66 -14.86 11.73 17.36
C PRO A 66 -14.15 10.67 16.51
N ALA A 67 -14.65 10.44 15.28
CA ALA A 67 -14.11 9.51 14.30
C ALA A 67 -12.60 9.69 14.09
N GLU A 68 -12.12 10.90 14.37
CA GLU A 68 -10.76 11.38 14.26
C GLU A 68 -9.75 10.61 15.12
N HIS A 69 -10.20 9.89 16.15
CA HIS A 69 -9.33 9.22 17.13
C HIS A 69 -9.44 7.70 17.17
N VAL A 70 -10.39 7.09 16.46
CA VAL A 70 -10.54 5.63 16.44
C VAL A 70 -10.09 5.08 15.09
N LEU A 71 -8.90 4.48 15.08
CA LEU A 71 -8.33 3.83 13.91
C LEU A 71 -9.11 2.54 13.61
N GLY A 72 -9.60 2.40 12.38
CA GLY A 72 -10.05 1.12 11.84
C GLY A 72 -8.84 0.25 11.49
N VAL A 73 -7.83 0.83 10.85
CA VAL A 73 -6.49 0.24 10.66
C VAL A 73 -5.45 1.33 10.89
N GLY A 74 -4.43 1.03 11.69
CA GLY A 74 -3.35 1.97 11.98
C GLY A 74 -2.49 2.30 10.75
N PRO A 75 -1.62 3.32 10.84
CA PRO A 75 -0.65 3.65 9.78
C PRO A 75 0.23 2.46 9.41
N HIS A 76 0.23 2.08 8.13
CA HIS A 76 1.05 0.99 7.60
C HIS A 76 1.35 1.19 6.11
N LYS A 77 2.26 0.37 5.60
CA LYS A 77 2.48 0.16 4.17
C LYS A 77 2.01 -1.24 3.82
N ASP A 78 1.48 -1.42 2.61
CA ASP A 78 1.21 -2.76 2.10
C ASP A 78 2.54 -3.47 1.87
N TYR A 79 2.69 -4.69 2.40
CA TYR A 79 3.87 -5.51 2.09
C TYR A 79 3.78 -6.17 0.71
N SER A 80 2.60 -6.16 0.08
CA SER A 80 2.30 -6.75 -1.23
C SER A 80 3.17 -6.19 -2.37
N PHE A 81 2.99 -6.72 -3.57
CA PHE A 81 3.57 -6.10 -4.77
C PHE A 81 2.67 -4.95 -5.26
N LEU A 82 1.38 -5.24 -5.45
CA LEU A 82 0.38 -4.28 -5.91
C LEU A 82 -0.92 -4.52 -5.15
N THR A 83 -1.63 -3.43 -4.82
CA THR A 83 -2.96 -3.48 -4.22
C THR A 83 -3.94 -2.74 -5.11
N ILE A 84 -5.07 -3.39 -5.43
CA ILE A 84 -6.24 -2.74 -6.05
C ILE A 84 -7.35 -2.71 -5.01
N LEU A 85 -7.80 -1.52 -4.66
CA LEU A 85 -8.80 -1.28 -3.63
C LEU A 85 -10.10 -0.79 -4.27
N MET A 86 -11.16 -1.57 -4.07
CA MET A 86 -12.54 -1.12 -4.22
C MET A 86 -13.08 -0.67 -2.86
N GLN A 87 -13.81 0.43 -2.80
CA GLN A 87 -14.46 0.90 -1.58
C GLN A 87 -15.74 1.68 -1.91
N ASP A 88 -16.53 2.00 -0.89
CA ASP A 88 -17.67 2.91 -1.02
C ASP A 88 -17.21 4.33 -1.40
N ASP A 89 -17.96 4.96 -2.31
CA ASP A 89 -17.59 6.26 -2.87
C ASP A 89 -17.84 7.43 -1.91
N ASP A 90 -18.72 7.29 -0.92
CA ASP A 90 -19.25 8.40 -0.12
C ASP A 90 -19.05 8.29 1.40
N VAL A 91 -18.55 7.17 1.91
CA VAL A 91 -18.31 6.96 3.36
C VAL A 91 -16.91 7.43 3.80
N GLY A 92 -15.94 7.49 2.87
CA GLY A 92 -14.57 7.99 3.15
C GLY A 92 -13.73 7.05 4.03
N GLY A 93 -12.84 7.59 4.85
CA GLY A 93 -12.07 6.84 5.87
C GLY A 93 -10.63 6.47 5.52
N LEU A 94 -10.32 6.19 4.25
CA LEU A 94 -8.93 5.99 3.81
C LEU A 94 -8.17 7.32 3.81
N GLN A 95 -6.99 7.31 4.43
CA GLN A 95 -6.04 8.42 4.39
C GLN A 95 -4.66 7.92 3.95
N VAL A 96 -4.00 8.70 3.12
CA VAL A 96 -2.66 8.40 2.57
C VAL A 96 -1.69 9.50 3.01
N GLN A 97 -0.51 9.11 3.48
CA GLN A 97 0.49 10.04 3.99
C GLN A 97 1.45 10.47 2.87
N THR A 98 1.68 11.77 2.74
CA THR A 98 2.65 12.34 1.83
C THR A 98 4.08 12.20 2.35
N ALA A 99 5.06 12.42 1.47
CA ALA A 99 6.48 12.41 1.84
C ALA A 99 6.85 13.45 2.91
N ASP A 100 6.11 14.58 2.99
CA ASP A 100 6.27 15.60 4.04
C ASP A 100 5.44 15.31 5.31
N GLY A 101 4.89 14.08 5.42
CA GLY A 101 4.21 13.58 6.61
C GLY A 101 2.74 13.98 6.75
N LYS A 102 2.18 14.72 5.78
CA LYS A 102 0.78 15.18 5.81
C LYS A 102 -0.17 14.09 5.36
N TRP A 103 -1.37 14.06 5.92
CA TRP A 103 -2.41 13.10 5.54
C TRP A 103 -3.35 13.68 4.49
N ILE A 104 -3.47 13.02 3.34
CA ILE A 104 -4.48 13.27 2.33
C ILE A 104 -5.77 12.56 2.78
N VAL A 105 -6.84 13.33 3.01
CA VAL A 105 -8.09 12.84 3.62
C VAL A 105 -9.13 12.39 2.58
N ARG A 106 -9.03 12.89 1.34
CA ARG A 106 -9.96 12.56 0.24
C ARG A 106 -9.26 11.73 -0.81
N CYS A 107 -8.90 10.49 -0.46
CA CYS A 107 -8.21 9.58 -1.38
C CYS A 107 -9.11 9.02 -2.49
N ASN A 108 -10.43 9.09 -2.34
CA ASN A 108 -11.40 8.72 -3.38
C ASN A 108 -12.43 9.84 -3.55
N SER A 109 -12.18 10.79 -4.45
CA SER A 109 -13.17 11.83 -4.79
C SER A 109 -13.95 11.56 -6.07
N ASN A 110 -13.65 10.45 -6.76
CA ASN A 110 -14.24 10.13 -8.06
C ASN A 110 -15.07 8.86 -7.96
N PRO A 111 -16.40 8.94 -8.12
CA PRO A 111 -17.26 7.77 -8.14
C PRO A 111 -16.84 6.75 -9.20
N ASN A 112 -17.11 5.47 -8.94
CA ASN A 112 -16.79 4.36 -9.85
C ASN A 112 -15.29 4.24 -10.14
N THR A 113 -14.44 4.48 -9.13
CA THR A 113 -13.00 4.31 -9.30
C THR A 113 -12.37 3.31 -8.36
N PHE A 114 -11.31 2.68 -8.84
CA PHE A 114 -10.41 1.87 -8.02
C PHE A 114 -9.27 2.73 -7.53
N ILE A 115 -8.81 2.47 -6.32
CA ILE A 115 -7.51 2.94 -5.86
C ILE A 115 -6.46 1.88 -6.14
N VAL A 116 -5.34 2.28 -6.70
CA VAL A 116 -4.17 1.41 -6.89
C VAL A 116 -3.02 1.92 -6.04
N ASN A 117 -2.38 1.02 -5.29
CA ASN A 117 -1.21 1.31 -4.46
C ASN A 117 -0.10 0.31 -4.77
N ILE A 118 1.16 0.76 -4.71
CA ILE A 118 2.32 -0.14 -4.75
C ILE A 118 2.65 -0.56 -3.32
N GLY A 119 3.06 -1.81 -3.14
CA GLY A 119 3.54 -2.29 -1.85
C GLY A 119 5.06 -2.34 -1.77
N GLU A 120 5.55 -2.68 -0.59
CA GLU A 120 6.98 -2.68 -0.27
C GLU A 120 7.78 -3.66 -1.13
N ALA A 121 7.17 -4.74 -1.64
CA ALA A 121 7.84 -5.64 -2.57
C ALA A 121 8.13 -4.98 -3.92
N PHE A 122 7.22 -4.13 -4.42
CA PHE A 122 7.46 -3.35 -5.63
C PHE A 122 8.50 -2.26 -5.40
N GLU A 123 8.39 -1.52 -4.29
CA GLU A 123 9.38 -0.52 -3.86
C GLU A 123 10.80 -1.12 -3.86
N ARG A 124 10.96 -2.34 -3.32
CA ARG A 124 12.24 -3.05 -3.32
C ARG A 124 12.69 -3.42 -4.73
N LEU A 125 11.79 -3.97 -5.56
CA LEU A 125 12.11 -4.38 -6.93
C LEU A 125 12.79 -3.26 -7.71
N ILE A 126 12.30 -2.03 -7.55
CA ILE A 126 12.76 -0.84 -8.27
C ILE A 126 13.77 0.00 -7.48
N GLN A 127 14.33 -0.53 -6.39
CA GLN A 127 15.35 0.16 -5.60
C GLN A 127 14.88 1.53 -5.08
N CYS A 128 13.65 1.60 -4.57
CA CYS A 128 13.03 2.80 -3.97
C CYS A 128 12.84 3.98 -4.93
N CYS A 129 12.84 3.75 -6.25
CA CYS A 129 12.47 4.80 -7.23
C CYS A 129 11.02 5.27 -7.06
N TYR A 130 10.13 4.37 -6.63
CA TYR A 130 8.84 4.70 -6.05
C TYR A 130 8.77 4.07 -4.67
N VAL A 131 8.18 4.80 -3.74
CA VAL A 131 8.05 4.38 -2.34
C VAL A 131 6.59 4.00 -2.08
N ALA A 132 6.39 2.83 -1.50
CA ALA A 132 5.11 2.36 -1.00
C ALA A 132 4.60 3.35 0.05
N THR A 133 3.37 3.81 -0.16
CA THR A 133 2.87 4.94 0.60
C THR A 133 2.27 4.48 1.93
N THR A 134 2.65 5.15 3.02
CA THR A 134 2.02 4.92 4.33
C THR A 134 0.56 5.36 4.24
N HIS A 135 -0.36 4.50 4.68
CA HIS A 135 -1.79 4.80 4.68
C HIS A 135 -2.44 4.24 5.96
N ARG A 136 -3.62 4.76 6.28
CA ARG A 136 -4.42 4.36 7.44
C ARG A 136 -5.90 4.41 7.12
N ILE A 137 -6.71 3.72 7.92
CA ILE A 137 -8.17 3.78 7.83
C ILE A 137 -8.71 4.35 9.13
N LEU A 138 -9.44 5.46 9.05
CA LEU A 138 -10.22 5.98 10.16
C LEU A 138 -11.61 5.34 10.15
N ASN A 139 -12.16 5.08 11.34
CA ASN A 139 -13.60 4.80 11.43
C ASN A 139 -14.39 6.05 11.06
N ASN A 140 -15.60 5.85 10.56
CA ASN A 140 -16.48 6.93 10.15
C ASN A 140 -17.62 7.13 11.17
N THR A 141 -18.26 8.30 11.15
CA THR A 141 -19.42 8.65 11.99
C THR A 141 -20.63 9.02 11.13
N THR A 142 -20.74 8.45 9.93
CA THR A 142 -21.77 8.83 8.94
C THR A 142 -23.12 8.16 9.20
N GLY A 143 -23.20 7.26 10.19
CA GLY A 143 -24.34 6.36 10.40
C GLY A 143 -24.38 5.20 9.40
N ARG A 144 -23.40 5.10 8.50
CA ARG A 144 -23.22 4.01 7.54
C ARG A 144 -21.86 3.35 7.68
N ASP A 145 -21.87 2.03 7.68
CA ASP A 145 -20.64 1.26 7.64
C ASP A 145 -19.94 1.46 6.30
N ARG A 146 -18.60 1.48 6.35
CA ARG A 146 -17.77 1.47 5.15
C ARG A 146 -17.42 0.03 4.82
N ILE A 147 -17.61 -0.35 3.56
CA ILE A 147 -17.14 -1.61 3.01
C ILE A 147 -15.98 -1.33 2.05
N SER A 148 -14.96 -2.17 2.11
CA SER A 148 -13.90 -2.17 1.11
C SER A 148 -13.41 -3.57 0.79
N ILE A 149 -12.96 -3.72 -0.45
CA ILE A 149 -12.45 -4.97 -1.02
C ILE A 149 -11.07 -4.69 -1.60
N PRO A 150 -10.00 -4.77 -0.78
CA PRO A 150 -8.64 -4.78 -1.31
C PRO A 150 -8.31 -6.17 -1.91
N ILE A 151 -7.69 -6.12 -3.07
CA ILE A 151 -7.13 -7.25 -3.80
C ILE A 151 -5.62 -7.05 -3.82
N PHE A 152 -4.89 -7.97 -3.21
CA PHE A 152 -3.44 -7.94 -3.10
C PHE A 152 -2.82 -8.92 -4.08
N PHE A 153 -1.92 -8.43 -4.91
CA PHE A 153 -1.05 -9.24 -5.75
C PHE A 153 0.25 -9.46 -5.02
N ASN A 154 0.48 -10.69 -4.59
CA ASN A 154 1.60 -11.06 -3.75
C ASN A 154 2.55 -12.01 -4.49
N PRO A 155 3.87 -11.83 -4.35
CA PRO A 155 4.85 -12.85 -4.71
C PRO A 155 4.68 -14.12 -3.86
N ALA A 156 5.31 -15.22 -4.29
CA ALA A 156 5.42 -16.42 -3.46
C ALA A 156 6.16 -16.11 -2.15
N THR A 157 5.82 -16.77 -1.04
CA THR A 157 6.43 -16.50 0.27
C THR A 157 7.94 -16.76 0.30
N ASP A 158 8.43 -17.70 -0.51
CA ASP A 158 9.84 -18.01 -0.69
C ASP A 158 10.48 -17.23 -1.86
N ALA A 159 9.72 -16.38 -2.55
CA ALA A 159 10.24 -15.59 -3.67
C ALA A 159 11.31 -14.60 -3.19
N GLN A 160 12.45 -14.63 -3.87
CA GLN A 160 13.45 -13.59 -3.76
C GLN A 160 13.09 -12.43 -4.67
N ILE A 161 12.96 -11.22 -4.13
CA ILE A 161 12.70 -9.99 -4.87
C ILE A 161 14.03 -9.45 -5.42
N PRO A 162 14.27 -9.54 -6.74
CA PRO A 162 15.49 -9.02 -7.34
C PRO A 162 15.43 -7.50 -7.46
N HIS A 163 16.54 -6.88 -7.86
CA HIS A 163 16.52 -5.50 -8.33
C HIS A 163 16.42 -5.49 -9.85
N VAL A 164 15.51 -4.70 -10.40
CA VAL A 164 15.55 -4.39 -11.83
C VAL A 164 16.66 -3.39 -12.11
N ARG A 165 17.20 -3.42 -13.34
CA ARG A 165 18.20 -2.46 -13.76
C ARG A 165 17.56 -1.08 -13.94
N ILE A 166 17.84 -0.16 -13.03
CA ILE A 166 17.43 1.24 -13.13
C ILE A 166 18.58 2.10 -13.70
N PRO A 167 18.31 3.07 -14.60
CA PRO A 167 19.32 4.04 -15.03
C PRO A 167 19.95 4.82 -13.87
N ASN A 168 21.28 5.00 -13.91
CA ASN A 168 22.03 5.66 -12.82
C ASN A 168 21.56 7.09 -12.51
N TYR A 169 21.06 7.84 -13.49
CA TYR A 169 20.57 9.20 -13.27
C TYR A 169 19.29 9.25 -12.42
N ILE A 170 18.54 8.15 -12.38
CA ILE A 170 17.37 7.99 -11.50
C ILE A 170 17.81 7.54 -10.11
N LEU A 171 18.69 6.54 -10.04
CA LEU A 171 19.20 6.03 -8.75
C LEU A 171 19.88 7.11 -7.91
N ARG A 172 20.54 8.10 -8.54
CA ARG A 172 21.15 9.25 -7.84
C ARG A 172 20.15 10.15 -7.12
N GLN A 173 18.87 10.03 -7.43
CA GLN A 173 17.79 10.84 -6.83
C GLN A 173 17.08 10.11 -5.71
N VAL A 174 17.32 8.80 -5.57
CA VAL A 174 16.85 8.02 -4.42
C VAL A 174 17.70 8.41 -3.19
N PRO A 175 17.09 8.73 -2.04
CA PRO A 175 17.84 9.06 -0.84
C PRO A 175 18.80 7.95 -0.43
N ALA A 176 20.03 8.30 -0.03
CA ALA A 176 21.09 7.33 0.22
C ALA A 176 20.85 6.40 1.43
N ASN A 177 19.89 6.73 2.29
CA ASN A 177 19.61 6.06 3.56
C ASN A 177 18.27 5.30 3.58
N VAL A 178 17.70 4.95 2.42
CA VAL A 178 16.48 4.15 2.39
C VAL A 178 16.81 2.69 2.70
N LEU A 179 16.24 2.18 3.80
CA LEU A 179 16.31 0.77 4.16
C LEU A 179 15.39 -0.03 3.24
N LEU A 180 15.98 -0.88 2.40
CA LEU A 180 15.23 -1.85 1.63
C LEU A 180 14.70 -2.94 2.56
N GLN A 181 13.48 -3.43 2.27
CA GLN A 181 12.92 -4.60 2.93
C GLN A 181 13.77 -5.86 2.68
N ASP A 182 13.46 -6.97 3.34
CA ASP A 182 14.17 -8.23 3.16
C ASP A 182 14.11 -8.73 1.68
N PRO A 183 15.19 -9.31 1.12
CA PRO A 183 15.14 -9.96 -0.20
C PRO A 183 14.10 -11.05 -0.31
N ILE A 184 13.79 -11.77 0.77
CA ILE A 184 12.79 -12.84 0.74
C ILE A 184 11.43 -12.24 1.09
N TYR A 185 10.47 -12.36 0.16
CA TYR A 185 9.15 -11.75 0.31
C TYR A 185 8.44 -12.17 1.61
N GLY A 186 8.43 -13.46 1.93
CA GLY A 186 7.77 -13.99 3.12
C GLY A 186 8.32 -13.42 4.42
N ILE A 187 9.62 -13.13 4.49
CA ILE A 187 10.22 -12.48 5.67
C ILE A 187 9.72 -11.03 5.77
N SER A 188 9.70 -10.30 4.66
CA SER A 188 9.17 -8.93 4.60
C SER A 188 7.68 -8.86 4.94
N ALA A 189 6.88 -9.77 4.38
CA ALA A 189 5.45 -9.88 4.64
C ALA A 189 5.17 -10.21 6.12
N PHE A 190 5.93 -11.13 6.71
CA PHE A 190 5.79 -11.48 8.13
C PHE A 190 6.17 -10.31 9.05
N LYS A 191 7.26 -9.59 8.74
CA LYS A 191 7.62 -8.34 9.45
C LYS A 191 6.53 -7.28 9.26
N GLY A 192 5.92 -7.18 8.07
CA GLY A 192 4.82 -6.27 7.77
C GLY A 192 3.56 -6.57 8.58
N LEU A 193 3.21 -7.85 8.75
CA LEU A 193 2.13 -8.32 9.61
C LEU A 193 2.35 -7.88 11.07
N ALA A 194 3.56 -8.10 11.60
CA ALA A 194 3.91 -7.71 12.97
C ALA A 194 3.75 -6.19 13.21
N ARG A 195 4.04 -5.36 12.20
CA ARG A 195 3.88 -3.89 12.29
C ARG A 195 2.43 -3.44 12.15
N SER A 196 1.67 -4.05 11.25
CA SER A 196 0.34 -3.54 10.83
C SER A 196 -0.80 -4.10 11.68
N HIS A 197 -0.63 -5.31 12.22
CA HIS A 197 -1.64 -6.03 12.99
C HIS A 197 -1.06 -6.50 14.33
N MET A 198 -0.42 -5.60 15.07
CA MET A 198 0.33 -5.89 16.30
C MET A 198 -0.47 -6.73 17.30
N ASN A 199 -1.74 -6.37 17.56
CA ASN A 199 -2.58 -7.12 18.51
C ASN A 199 -2.81 -8.58 18.07
N GLU A 200 -3.05 -8.81 16.77
CA GLU A 200 -3.23 -10.17 16.27
C GLU A 200 -1.89 -10.92 16.21
N PHE A 201 -0.81 -10.23 15.88
CA PHE A 201 0.52 -10.81 15.90
C PHE A 201 0.88 -11.27 17.32
N GLU A 202 0.74 -10.43 18.33
CA GLU A 202 1.04 -10.75 19.74
C GLU A 202 0.13 -11.83 20.31
N ARG A 203 -1.13 -11.90 19.82
CA ARG A 203 -2.09 -12.94 20.19
C ARG A 203 -1.63 -14.32 19.73
N TRP A 204 -1.06 -14.45 18.54
CA TRP A 204 -0.73 -15.74 17.94
C TRP A 204 0.75 -16.08 17.93
N TYR A 205 1.63 -15.11 18.14
CA TYR A 205 3.07 -15.26 18.06
C TYR A 205 3.76 -14.66 19.29
N ALA A 206 4.93 -15.20 19.61
CA ALA A 206 5.83 -14.68 20.63
C ALA A 206 7.26 -14.63 20.06
N THR A 207 7.96 -13.55 20.34
CA THR A 207 9.37 -13.39 20.01
C THR A 207 10.21 -13.82 21.22
N GLY A 208 11.04 -14.84 21.05
CA GLY A 208 12.00 -15.25 22.08
C GLY A 208 13.11 -14.23 22.27
N GLU A 209 13.87 -14.36 23.36
CA GLU A 209 15.05 -13.51 23.62
C GLU A 209 16.15 -13.69 22.55
N ASP A 210 16.14 -14.81 21.85
CA ASP A 210 16.97 -15.13 20.69
C ASP A 210 16.50 -14.45 19.38
N GLY A 211 15.40 -13.69 19.44
CA GLY A 211 14.78 -13.05 18.29
C GLY A 211 13.98 -13.99 17.39
N ILE A 212 13.86 -15.28 17.75
CA ILE A 212 13.08 -16.25 16.97
C ILE A 212 11.60 -16.08 17.31
N VAL A 213 10.79 -15.86 16.27
CA VAL A 213 9.34 -15.79 16.41
C VAL A 213 8.75 -17.19 16.32
N LYS A 214 7.98 -17.58 17.34
CA LYS A 214 7.27 -18.85 17.40
C LYS A 214 5.77 -18.60 17.50
N ARG A 215 4.98 -19.46 16.85
CA ARG A 215 3.53 -19.49 17.06
C ARG A 215 3.26 -19.97 18.49
N ARG A 216 2.35 -19.29 19.19
CA ARG A 216 1.84 -19.74 20.49
C ARG A 216 1.03 -21.01 20.30
N GLU A 217 1.17 -21.95 21.22
CA GLU A 217 0.20 -23.04 21.35
C GLU A 217 -1.07 -22.45 21.96
N VAL A 218 -2.21 -22.60 21.27
CA VAL A 218 -3.51 -22.05 21.66
C VAL A 218 -4.51 -23.18 21.79
#